data_AF-A0A7W5BEN8-F1
#
_entry.id   AF-A0A7W5BEN8-F1
#
_cell.length_a   1.000
_cell.length_b   1.000
_cell.length_c   1.000
_cell.angle_alpha   90.00
_cell.angle_beta   90.00
_cell.angle_gamma   90.00
#
_symmetry.space_group_name_H-M   'P 1'
#
loop_
_entity.id
_entity.type
_entity.pdbx_description
1 polymer ?
#
loop_
_entity_poly.entity_id
_entity_poly.type
_entity_poly.pdbx_seq_one_letter_code
_entity_poly.pdbx_strand_id
1 'polypeptide(L)'
;MFQPTIANGAPLQAVAWKVIRNCPYGWLHPFAYSLQLEAGIGDCYGNFSPRLAAREGDAFAVLPTAAGRCFSRCGAQAADGIVVRNGMARGALYACLFNDGRLLARSSGLALRQGVSFCIPAVLRIGVGGDVREGQLLDAETMAGASCELRLAGLRSADLIMTGGDEAGAVPAGFHLENLVYA
;
A
#
# COMPACT_ATOMS: atom_id res chain seq x y z
N MET A 1 -3.83 -3.89 -9.18
CA MET A 1 -3.97 -2.51 -8.67
C MET A 1 -3.02 -2.29 -7.52
N PHE A 2 -2.46 -1.09 -7.40
CA PHE A 2 -1.60 -0.69 -6.27
C PHE A 2 -1.77 0.79 -5.95
N GLN A 3 -1.43 1.20 -4.73
CA GLN A 3 -1.32 2.62 -4.38
C GLN A 3 0.15 3.01 -4.38
N PRO A 4 0.56 4.04 -5.14
CA PRO A 4 1.90 4.59 -5.02
C PRO A 4 2.17 5.00 -3.57
N THR A 5 3.38 4.74 -3.09
CA THR A 5 3.83 5.19 -1.77
C THR A 5 5.18 5.86 -1.93
N ILE A 6 5.36 7.00 -1.26
CA ILE A 6 6.64 7.70 -1.20
C ILE A 6 7.24 7.43 0.18
N ALA A 7 8.47 6.94 0.20
CA ALA A 7 9.23 6.70 1.42
C ALA A 7 10.45 7.62 1.44
N ASN A 8 10.56 8.47 2.47
CA ASN A 8 11.66 9.45 2.61
C ASN A 8 11.87 10.32 1.34
N GLY A 9 10.78 10.71 0.67
CA GLY A 9 10.84 11.54 -0.55
C GLY A 9 11.10 10.79 -1.85
N ALA A 10 11.31 9.47 -1.82
CA ALA A 10 11.50 8.64 -3.01
C ALA A 10 10.34 7.65 -3.21
N PRO A 11 9.96 7.33 -4.46
CA PRO A 11 8.98 6.27 -4.72
C PRO A 11 9.44 4.92 -4.16
N LEU A 12 8.57 4.26 -3.42
CA LEU A 12 8.80 2.92 -2.90
C LEU A 12 8.33 1.87 -3.92
N GLN A 13 8.93 0.68 -3.88
CA GLN A 13 8.43 -0.46 -4.63
C GLN A 13 6.97 -0.74 -4.25
N ALA A 14 6.09 -0.77 -5.23
CA ALA A 14 4.66 -0.95 -5.00
C ALA A 14 4.31 -2.39 -4.64
N VAL A 15 3.25 -2.54 -3.85
CA VAL A 15 2.65 -3.84 -3.53
C VAL A 15 1.35 -3.99 -4.33
N ALA A 16 1.13 -5.15 -4.93
CA ALA A 16 -0.13 -5.54 -5.56
C ALA A 16 -1.27 -5.62 -4.53
N TRP A 17 -1.83 -4.47 -4.15
CA TRP A 17 -2.81 -4.36 -3.08
C TRP A 17 -4.11 -5.12 -3.38
N LYS A 18 -4.59 -5.04 -4.62
CA LYS A 18 -5.78 -5.76 -5.07
C LYS A 18 -5.53 -6.36 -6.46
N VAL A 19 -5.80 -7.65 -6.59
CA VAL A 19 -5.73 -8.38 -7.86
C VAL A 19 -7.09 -8.97 -8.17
N ILE A 20 -7.64 -8.60 -9.33
CA ILE A 20 -8.89 -9.16 -9.86
C ILE A 20 -8.48 -10.24 -10.86
N ARG A 21 -9.01 -11.45 -10.69
CA ARG A 21 -8.72 -12.61 -11.56
C ARG A 21 -10.03 -13.23 -11.98
N ASN A 22 -10.09 -13.71 -13.23
CA ASN A 22 -11.21 -14.48 -13.75
C ASN A 22 -12.57 -13.78 -13.54
N CYS A 23 -12.66 -12.48 -13.81
CA CYS A 23 -13.92 -11.74 -13.79
C CYS A 23 -14.49 -11.72 -15.22
N PRO A 24 -15.56 -12.48 -15.52
CA PRO A 24 -16.12 -12.53 -16.87
C PRO A 24 -16.73 -11.20 -17.31
N TYR A 25 -16.94 -11.06 -18.62
CA TYR A 25 -17.64 -9.91 -19.18
C TYR A 25 -19.05 -9.74 -18.56
N GLY A 26 -19.40 -8.52 -18.17
CA GLY A 26 -20.67 -8.19 -17.52
C GLY A 26 -20.78 -8.59 -16.05
N TRP A 27 -19.73 -9.20 -15.47
CA TRP A 27 -19.68 -9.52 -14.04
C TRP A 27 -19.01 -8.41 -13.26
N LEU A 28 -19.29 -8.39 -11.96
CA LEU A 28 -18.83 -7.37 -11.03
C LEU A 28 -17.94 -7.98 -9.95
N HIS A 29 -16.85 -7.28 -9.64
CA HIS A 29 -15.90 -7.65 -8.60
C HIS A 29 -15.83 -6.55 -7.55
N PRO A 30 -16.62 -6.63 -6.47
CA PRO A 30 -16.64 -5.57 -5.47
C PRO A 30 -15.32 -5.52 -4.68
N PHE A 31 -14.87 -4.30 -4.40
CA PHE A 31 -13.78 -4.06 -3.46
C PHE A 31 -13.98 -2.72 -2.75
N ALA A 32 -13.54 -2.64 -1.50
CA ALA A 32 -13.52 -1.39 -0.75
C ALA A 32 -12.12 -0.76 -0.85
N TYR A 33 -12.10 0.56 -1.06
CA TYR A 33 -10.91 1.38 -0.93
C TYR A 33 -11.06 2.27 0.30
N SER A 34 -10.08 2.26 1.19
CA SER A 34 -10.08 3.07 2.40
C SER A 34 -8.77 3.85 2.51
N LEU A 35 -8.82 5.02 3.14
CA LEU A 35 -7.64 5.75 3.61
C LEU A 35 -7.41 5.53 5.11
N GLN A 36 -8.17 4.63 5.74
CA GLN A 36 -7.92 4.19 7.11
C GLN A 36 -6.76 3.20 7.10
N LEU A 37 -5.58 3.73 7.35
CA LEU A 37 -4.33 2.96 7.32
C LEU A 37 -4.02 2.38 8.69
N GLU A 38 -3.21 1.33 8.69
CA GLU A 38 -2.57 0.79 9.88
C GLU A 38 -1.07 0.72 9.68
N ALA A 39 -0.30 1.03 10.71
CA ALA A 39 1.14 0.84 10.75
C ALA A 39 1.50 -0.39 11.56
N GLY A 40 2.58 -1.06 11.17
CA GLY A 40 3.17 -2.16 11.90
C GLY A 40 4.63 -2.35 11.51
N ILE A 41 5.26 -3.35 12.12
CA ILE A 41 6.61 -3.79 11.76
C ILE A 41 6.63 -5.27 11.40
N GLY A 42 7.60 -5.65 10.57
CA GLY A 42 7.95 -7.04 10.29
C GLY A 42 9.44 -7.32 10.46
N ASP A 43 9.83 -8.58 10.47
CA ASP A 43 11.24 -8.99 10.40
C ASP A 43 11.49 -10.02 9.30
N CYS A 44 12.76 -10.40 9.10
CA CYS A 44 13.19 -11.33 8.06
C CYS A 44 12.71 -12.77 8.26
N TYR A 45 12.15 -13.09 9.42
CA TYR A 45 11.61 -14.41 9.73
C TYR A 45 10.09 -14.50 9.48
N GLY A 46 9.49 -13.44 8.93
CA GLY A 46 8.06 -13.39 8.64
C GLY A 46 7.18 -13.07 9.84
N ASN A 47 7.76 -12.63 10.96
CA ASN A 47 6.97 -12.19 12.11
C ASN A 47 6.49 -10.74 11.89
N PHE A 48 5.29 -10.44 12.41
CA PHE A 48 4.72 -9.09 12.40
C PHE A 48 4.30 -8.66 13.80
N SER A 49 4.37 -7.36 14.09
CA SER A 49 3.76 -6.80 15.29
C SER A 49 2.23 -6.72 15.18
N PRO A 50 1.53 -6.51 16.31
CA PRO A 50 0.20 -5.90 16.26
C PRO A 50 0.21 -4.61 15.43
N ARG A 51 -0.89 -4.34 14.76
CA ARG A 51 -1.08 -3.17 13.91
C ARG A 51 -1.77 -2.06 14.69
N LEU A 52 -1.39 -0.83 14.41
CA LEU A 52 -1.97 0.35 15.05
C LEU A 52 -2.54 1.25 13.96
N ALA A 53 -3.76 1.77 14.16
CA ALA A 53 -4.34 2.75 13.25
C ALA A 53 -3.37 3.90 13.00
N ALA A 54 -3.21 4.35 11.76
CA ALA A 54 -2.23 5.34 11.36
C ALA A 54 -2.86 6.40 10.47
N ARG A 55 -2.42 7.65 10.66
CA ARG A 55 -2.81 8.84 9.91
C ARG A 55 -1.56 9.64 9.60
N GLU A 56 -1.58 10.43 8.53
CA GLU A 56 -0.49 11.37 8.26
C GLU A 56 -0.27 12.28 9.48
N GLY A 57 1.01 12.52 9.79
CA GLY A 57 1.47 13.20 11.00
C GLY A 57 1.73 12.28 12.19
N ASP A 58 1.31 11.01 12.13
CA ASP A 58 1.60 10.05 13.20
C ASP A 58 3.05 9.58 13.17
N ALA A 59 3.61 9.37 14.36
CA ALA A 59 4.91 8.72 14.53
C ALA A 59 4.79 7.48 15.41
N PHE A 60 5.55 6.45 15.06
CA PHE A 60 5.63 5.17 15.76
C PHE A 60 7.08 4.77 15.96
N ALA A 61 7.33 4.02 17.03
CA ALA A 61 8.64 3.44 17.30
C ALA A 61 8.53 2.02 17.85
N VAL A 62 9.56 1.24 17.52
CA VAL A 62 9.85 -0.02 18.17
C VAL A 62 10.84 0.25 19.29
N LEU A 63 10.49 -0.12 20.51
CA LEU A 63 11.34 0.06 21.68
C LEU A 63 11.60 -1.28 22.37
N PRO A 64 12.81 -1.48 22.94
CA PRO A 64 13.09 -2.65 23.75
C PRO A 64 12.26 -2.61 25.03
N THR A 65 11.81 -3.78 25.47
CA THR A 65 11.15 -3.98 26.77
C THR A 65 11.82 -5.13 27.51
N ALA A 66 11.55 -5.29 28.81
CA ALA A 66 12.06 -6.42 29.58
C ALA A 66 11.66 -7.80 28.98
N ALA A 67 10.52 -7.86 28.31
CA ALA A 67 10.00 -9.07 27.66
C ALA A 67 10.33 -9.18 26.16
N GLY A 68 11.09 -8.23 25.59
CA GLY A 68 11.46 -8.24 24.16
C GLY A 68 11.35 -6.86 23.52
N ARG A 69 10.31 -6.64 22.71
CA ARG A 69 10.08 -5.39 21.97
C ARG A 69 8.61 -5.00 21.94
N CYS A 70 8.33 -3.71 21.87
CA CYS A 70 6.99 -3.16 21.74
C CYS A 70 6.95 -2.18 20.56
N PHE A 71 5.91 -2.29 19.73
CA PHE A 71 5.59 -1.30 18.69
C PHE A 71 4.50 -0.38 19.22
N SER A 72 4.78 0.92 19.30
CA SER A 72 3.88 1.90 19.92
C SER A 72 3.90 3.24 19.22
N ARG A 73 2.80 3.98 19.36
CA ARG A 73 2.70 5.37 18.91
C ARG A 73 3.57 6.26 19.80
N CYS A 74 4.32 7.15 19.17
CA CYS A 74 5.08 8.21 19.84
C CYS A 74 4.25 9.49 19.92
N GLY A 75 4.41 10.27 20.99
CA GLY A 75 3.69 11.53 21.18
C GLY A 75 4.17 12.70 20.30
N ALA A 76 5.32 12.55 19.63
CA ALA A 76 5.81 13.56 18.69
C ALA A 76 5.11 13.38 17.33
N GLN A 77 4.39 14.41 16.86
CA GLN A 77 3.85 14.40 15.51
C GLN A 77 4.98 14.61 14.49
N ALA A 78 4.94 13.83 13.42
CA ALA A 78 5.76 14.09 12.24
C ALA A 78 5.16 15.26 11.45
N ALA A 79 6.00 16.12 10.88
CA ALA A 79 5.51 17.21 10.03
C ALA A 79 4.87 16.67 8.74
N ASP A 80 5.47 15.62 8.15
CA ASP A 80 5.02 15.03 6.89
C ASP A 80 4.98 13.49 6.98
N GLY A 81 3.83 12.91 6.63
CA GLY A 81 3.63 11.47 6.47
C GLY A 81 3.50 10.66 7.77
N ILE A 82 3.51 9.34 7.63
CA ILE A 82 3.48 8.38 8.74
C ILE A 82 4.91 7.91 9.02
N VAL A 83 5.43 8.23 10.19
CA VAL A 83 6.81 7.90 10.57
C VAL A 83 6.89 6.61 11.37
N VAL A 84 7.79 5.71 11.00
CA VAL A 84 8.10 4.49 11.76
C VAL A 84 9.60 4.43 12.03
N ARG A 85 9.99 4.21 13.29
CA ARG A 85 11.39 4.17 13.74
C ARG A 85 11.75 2.83 14.39
N ASN A 86 12.93 2.33 14.05
CA ASN A 86 13.56 1.21 14.73
C ASN A 86 14.41 1.72 15.90
N GLY A 87 13.84 1.78 17.11
CA GLY A 87 14.55 2.16 18.33
C GLY A 87 15.32 1.02 19.00
N MET A 88 15.43 -0.15 18.36
CA MET A 88 16.14 -1.30 18.91
C MET A 88 17.66 -1.10 18.86
N ALA A 89 18.36 -1.74 19.80
CA ALA A 89 19.82 -1.80 19.82
C ALA A 89 20.39 -2.94 18.94
N ARG A 90 19.55 -3.83 18.43
CA ARG A 90 19.93 -4.93 17.53
C ARG A 90 18.76 -5.35 16.64
N GLY A 91 19.10 -5.91 15.48
CA GLY A 91 18.15 -6.43 14.50
C GLY A 91 17.62 -5.37 13.53
N ALA A 92 17.49 -5.77 12.26
CA ALA A 92 16.82 -4.98 11.24
C ALA A 92 15.34 -5.35 11.20
N LEU A 93 14.48 -4.36 10.97
CA LEU A 93 13.03 -4.51 10.88
C LEU A 93 12.53 -3.88 9.58
N TYR A 94 11.37 -4.29 9.10
CA TYR A 94 10.66 -3.58 8.05
C TYR A 94 9.55 -2.77 8.69
N ALA A 95 9.36 -1.53 8.25
CA ALA A 95 8.10 -0.84 8.52
C ALA A 95 7.09 -1.21 7.44
N CYS A 96 5.87 -1.46 7.86
CA CYS A 96 4.78 -1.88 6.99
C CYS A 96 3.59 -0.95 7.19
N LEU A 97 2.94 -0.58 6.09
CA LEU A 97 1.61 0.01 6.11
C LEU A 97 0.60 -0.98 5.56
N PHE A 98 -0.59 -0.96 6.13
CA PHE A 98 -1.69 -1.82 5.77
C PHE A 98 -2.93 -1.00 5.47
N ASN A 99 -3.76 -1.51 4.58
CA ASN A 99 -5.07 -0.97 4.24
C ASN A 99 -6.06 -2.14 4.17
N ASP A 100 -7.11 -2.09 4.99
CA ASP A 100 -8.11 -3.16 5.12
C ASP A 100 -7.46 -4.54 5.35
N GLY A 101 -6.52 -4.59 6.30
CA GLY A 101 -5.80 -5.82 6.65
C GLY A 101 -4.74 -6.28 5.64
N ARG A 102 -4.65 -5.69 4.45
CA ARG A 102 -3.70 -6.05 3.38
C ARG A 102 -2.44 -5.20 3.42
N LEU A 103 -1.30 -5.78 3.08
CA LEU A 103 -0.04 -5.04 2.96
C LEU A 103 -0.15 -4.02 1.82
N LEU A 104 0.12 -2.77 2.13
CA LEU A 104 0.09 -1.65 1.19
C LEU A 104 1.50 -1.21 0.79
N ALA A 105 2.37 -1.07 1.78
CA ALA A 105 3.74 -0.61 1.60
C ALA A 105 4.66 -1.30 2.59
N ARG A 106 5.91 -1.54 2.17
CA ARG A 106 6.96 -2.10 3.01
C ARG A 106 8.28 -1.38 2.75
N SER A 107 8.89 -0.82 3.78
CA SER A 107 10.22 -0.21 3.65
C SER A 107 11.28 -1.25 3.29
N SER A 108 12.43 -0.77 2.80
CA SER A 108 13.67 -1.54 2.93
C SER A 108 13.99 -1.75 4.43
N GLY A 109 14.86 -2.71 4.73
CA GLY A 109 15.23 -3.00 6.11
C GLY A 109 15.71 -1.74 6.84
N LEU A 110 15.06 -1.42 7.96
CA LEU A 110 15.41 -0.32 8.86
C LEU A 110 16.52 -0.79 9.79
N ALA A 111 17.71 -0.21 9.63
CA ALA A 111 18.80 -0.43 10.55
C ALA A 111 18.52 0.21 11.91
N LEU A 112 19.44 0.01 12.85
CA LEU A 112 19.33 0.49 14.22
C LEU A 112 19.22 2.02 14.25
N ARG A 113 18.26 2.52 15.04
CA ARG A 113 17.98 3.95 15.23
C ARG A 113 17.55 4.70 13.96
N GLN A 114 17.31 3.99 12.86
CA GLN A 114 16.78 4.57 11.63
C GLN A 114 15.25 4.62 11.65
N GLY A 115 14.69 5.44 10.78
CA GLY A 115 13.27 5.46 10.52
C GLY A 115 12.96 5.76 9.07
N VAL A 116 11.68 5.64 8.74
CA VAL A 116 11.13 5.97 7.44
C VAL A 116 9.87 6.79 7.65
N SER A 117 9.66 7.80 6.80
CA SER A 117 8.37 8.46 6.65
C SER A 117 7.69 7.96 5.38
N PHE A 118 6.42 7.59 5.48
CA PHE A 118 5.59 7.21 4.35
C PHE A 118 4.56 8.31 4.05
N CYS A 119 4.48 8.71 2.79
CA CYS A 119 3.38 9.54 2.27
C CYS A 119 2.61 8.71 1.24
N ILE A 120 1.28 8.70 1.35
CA ILE A 120 0.40 7.92 0.47
C ILE A 120 -0.52 8.90 -0.27
N PRO A 121 -0.22 9.21 -1.53
CA PRO A 121 -1.16 9.93 -2.37
C PRO A 121 -2.52 9.21 -2.43
N ALA A 122 -3.62 9.96 -2.46
CA ALA A 122 -4.98 9.43 -2.64
C ALA A 122 -5.23 8.99 -4.10
N VAL A 123 -4.33 8.15 -4.60
CA VAL A 123 -4.20 7.71 -5.99
C VAL A 123 -4.16 6.18 -6.02
N LEU A 124 -4.98 5.61 -6.90
CA LEU A 124 -4.95 4.19 -7.24
C LEU A 124 -4.40 4.04 -8.66
N ARG A 125 -3.39 3.20 -8.84
CA ARG A 125 -2.90 2.82 -10.18
C ARG A 125 -3.40 1.43 -10.56
N ILE A 126 -3.85 1.33 -11.81
CA ILE A 126 -4.41 0.11 -12.39
C ILE A 126 -3.78 -0.21 -13.74
N GLY A 127 -3.66 -1.50 -13.99
CA GLY A 127 -3.14 -2.09 -15.22
C GLY A 127 -3.42 -3.58 -15.26
N VAL A 128 -2.99 -4.17 -16.37
CA VAL A 128 -2.99 -5.61 -16.60
C VAL A 128 -1.56 -6.13 -16.45
N GLY A 129 -1.39 -7.29 -15.83
CA GLY A 129 -0.11 -7.96 -15.69
C GLY A 129 -0.29 -9.46 -15.56
N GLY A 130 0.66 -10.22 -16.11
CA GLY A 130 0.69 -11.69 -15.98
C GLY A 130 1.17 -12.13 -14.60
N ASP A 131 0.60 -13.23 -14.09
CA ASP A 131 1.05 -13.92 -12.87
C ASP A 131 1.18 -13.08 -11.58
N VAL A 132 0.54 -11.93 -11.51
CA VAL A 132 0.56 -11.07 -10.32
C VAL A 132 -0.31 -11.67 -9.20
N ARG A 133 0.24 -11.73 -7.98
CA ARG A 133 -0.47 -12.17 -6.77
C ARG A 133 -0.74 -11.01 -5.82
N GLU A 134 -1.88 -11.04 -5.14
CA GLU A 134 -2.19 -10.05 -4.11
C GLU A 134 -1.13 -10.09 -2.99
N GLY A 135 -0.64 -8.92 -2.57
CA GLY A 135 0.45 -8.77 -1.61
C GLY A 135 1.86 -8.93 -2.18
N GLN A 136 2.02 -9.25 -3.46
CA GLN A 136 3.32 -9.34 -4.13
C GLN A 136 3.95 -7.96 -4.34
N LEU A 137 5.27 -7.85 -4.17
CA LEU A 137 6.03 -6.69 -4.61
C LEU A 137 6.12 -6.66 -6.14
N LEU A 138 5.74 -5.53 -6.73
CA LEU A 138 5.73 -5.34 -8.17
C LEU A 138 7.12 -4.97 -8.67
N ASP A 139 7.54 -5.59 -9.78
CA ASP A 139 8.73 -5.16 -10.52
C ASP A 139 8.45 -3.90 -11.36
N ALA A 140 9.51 -3.32 -11.92
CA ALA A 140 9.41 -2.10 -12.70
C ALA A 140 8.56 -2.25 -13.97
N GLU A 141 8.60 -3.42 -14.60
CA GLU A 141 7.83 -3.71 -15.83
C GLU A 141 6.33 -3.75 -15.54
N THR A 142 5.92 -4.47 -14.50
CA THR A 142 4.52 -4.55 -14.06
C THR A 142 4.00 -3.18 -13.63
N MET A 143 4.83 -2.38 -12.94
CA MET A 143 4.46 -1.01 -12.56
C MET A 143 4.34 -0.08 -13.77
N ALA A 144 5.16 -0.26 -14.81
CA ALA A 144 5.08 0.51 -16.04
C ALA A 144 3.82 0.18 -16.85
N GLY A 145 3.40 -1.10 -16.88
CA GLY A 145 2.14 -1.53 -17.51
C GLY A 145 0.87 -1.01 -16.84
N ALA A 146 0.96 -0.57 -15.57
CA ALA A 146 -0.15 0.06 -14.84
C ALA A 146 -0.24 1.56 -15.10
N SER A 147 -0.58 1.92 -16.34
CA SER A 147 -0.57 3.30 -16.82
C SER A 147 -1.75 4.15 -16.37
N CYS A 148 -2.88 3.55 -15.96
CA CYS A 148 -4.06 4.31 -15.56
C CYS A 148 -3.95 4.74 -14.09
N GLU A 149 -4.03 6.05 -13.88
CA GLU A 149 -4.06 6.70 -12.58
C GLU A 149 -5.48 7.18 -12.25
N LEU A 150 -6.02 6.75 -11.12
CA LEU A 150 -7.34 7.15 -10.62
C LEU A 150 -7.18 7.95 -9.34
N ARG A 151 -7.66 9.20 -9.34
CA ARG A 151 -7.72 10.04 -8.14
C ARG A 151 -9.04 9.80 -7.43
N LEU A 152 -8.96 9.30 -6.20
CA LEU A 152 -10.13 8.86 -5.45
C LEU A 152 -10.57 9.86 -4.37
N ALA A 153 -9.86 10.99 -4.25
CA ALA A 153 -10.21 12.04 -3.30
C ALA A 153 -11.62 12.60 -3.59
N GLY A 154 -12.46 12.67 -2.56
CA GLY A 154 -13.83 13.16 -2.66
C GLY A 154 -14.86 12.16 -3.18
N LEU A 155 -14.45 10.95 -3.58
CA LEU A 155 -15.39 9.90 -3.99
C LEU A 155 -15.83 9.06 -2.80
N ARG A 156 -17.14 8.83 -2.71
CA ARG A 156 -17.77 7.86 -1.82
C ARG A 156 -17.89 6.48 -2.47
N SER A 157 -18.25 6.43 -3.76
CA SER A 157 -18.31 5.20 -4.55
C SER A 157 -18.24 5.50 -6.05
N ALA A 158 -17.84 4.51 -6.85
CA ALA A 158 -17.80 4.58 -8.30
C ALA A 158 -17.72 3.17 -8.89
N ASP A 159 -18.09 3.02 -10.14
CA ASP A 159 -17.85 1.80 -10.91
C ASP A 159 -16.53 1.96 -11.69
N LEU A 160 -15.63 1.02 -11.50
CA LEU A 160 -14.39 0.94 -12.28
C LEU A 160 -14.64 0.04 -13.48
N ILE A 161 -14.70 0.65 -14.67
CA ILE A 161 -14.96 -0.05 -15.91
C ILE A 161 -13.62 -0.40 -16.57
N MET A 162 -13.47 -1.66 -16.93
CA MET A 162 -12.39 -2.15 -17.77
C MET A 162 -12.95 -2.45 -19.17
N THR A 163 -12.29 -1.95 -20.20
CA THR A 163 -12.62 -2.21 -21.61
C THR A 163 -11.41 -2.82 -22.33
N GLY A 164 -11.61 -3.57 -23.41
CA GLY A 164 -10.53 -4.24 -24.13
C GLY A 164 -9.87 -5.38 -23.34
N GLY A 165 -8.64 -5.75 -23.72
CA GLY A 165 -7.87 -6.82 -23.06
C GLY A 165 -8.29 -8.23 -23.46
N ASP A 166 -8.79 -8.41 -24.69
CA ASP A 166 -9.13 -9.73 -25.22
C ASP A 166 -7.88 -10.62 -25.42
N GLU A 167 -8.06 -11.94 -25.30
CA GLU A 167 -6.98 -12.93 -25.47
C GLU A 167 -6.31 -12.87 -26.86
N ALA A 168 -6.97 -12.23 -27.85
CA ALA A 168 -6.45 -12.04 -29.21
C ALA A 168 -5.56 -10.80 -29.37
N GLY A 169 -5.38 -9.97 -28.32
CA GLY A 169 -4.46 -8.83 -28.33
C GLY A 169 -4.85 -7.69 -29.27
N ALA A 170 -6.12 -7.60 -29.68
CA ALA A 170 -6.56 -6.63 -30.69
C ALA A 170 -6.80 -5.23 -30.10
N VAL A 171 -7.16 -5.14 -28.82
CA VAL A 171 -7.41 -3.85 -28.15
C VAL A 171 -6.76 -3.83 -26.76
N PRO A 172 -5.84 -2.88 -26.48
CA PRO A 172 -5.26 -2.70 -25.15
C PRO A 172 -6.34 -2.48 -24.08
N ALA A 173 -6.09 -2.97 -22.86
CA ALA A 173 -7.02 -2.75 -21.76
C ALA A 173 -7.08 -1.25 -21.38
N GLY A 174 -8.29 -0.69 -21.38
CA GLY A 174 -8.61 0.65 -20.90
C GLY A 174 -9.31 0.61 -19.55
N PHE A 175 -9.13 1.66 -18.75
CA PHE A 175 -9.76 1.80 -17.44
C PHE A 175 -10.29 3.23 -17.24
N HIS A 176 -11.52 3.35 -16.76
CA HIS A 176 -12.14 4.63 -16.38
C HIS A 176 -13.18 4.42 -15.28
N LEU A 177 -13.63 5.52 -14.68
CA LEU A 177 -14.67 5.53 -13.66
C LEU A 177 -16.01 5.96 -14.25
N GLU A 178 -17.09 5.29 -13.84
CA GLU A 178 -18.47 5.65 -14.11
C GLU A 178 -19.28 5.68 -12.81
N ASN A 179 -20.53 6.15 -12.88
CA ASN A 179 -21.48 6.15 -11.76
C ASN A 179 -20.90 6.74 -10.44
N LEU A 180 -20.18 7.86 -10.57
CA LEU A 180 -19.49 8.54 -9.48
C LEU A 180 -20.48 9.07 -8.45
N VAL A 181 -20.25 8.75 -7.18
CA VAL A 181 -20.93 9.33 -6.02
C VAL A 181 -19.90 10.04 -5.17
N TYR A 182 -20.12 11.33 -4.88
CA TYR A 182 -19.23 12.14 -4.05
C TYR A 182 -19.59 12.05 -2.56
N ALA A 183 -18.59 12.29 -1.71
CA ALA A 183 -18.72 12.27 -0.25
C ALA A 183 -19.29 13.57 0.33
#